data_AF-A0A963QC03-F1
#
_entry.id   AF-A0A963QC03-F1
#
_cell.length_a   1.000
_cell.length_b   1.000
_cell.length_c   1.000
_cell.angle_alpha   90.00
_cell.angle_beta   90.00
_cell.angle_gamma   90.00
#
_symmetry.space_group_name_H-M   'P 1'
#
loop_
_entity.id
_entity.type
_entity.pdbx_description
1 polymer ?
#
loop_
_entity_poly.entity_id
_entity_poly.type
_entity_poly.pdbx_seq_one_letter_code
_entity_poly.pdbx_strand_id
1 'polypeptide(L)' 'LDQAAALKNSEIAEELALPPVKIHCSILAEDAIKAAVDDYKKKHAN' A
#
# COMPACT_ATOMS: atom_id res chain seq x y z
N LEU A 1 1.84 4.00 11.77
CA LEU A 1 2.69 3.56 10.63
C LEU A 1 2.53 2.08 10.36
N ASP A 2 2.51 1.23 11.38
CA ASP A 2 2.45 -0.23 11.17
C ASP A 2 1.12 -0.72 10.58
N GLN A 3 0.00 -0.04 10.86
CA GLN A 3 -1.27 -0.30 10.17
C GLN A 3 -1.21 0.01 8.67
N ALA A 4 -0.54 1.11 8.29
CA ALA A 4 -0.38 1.47 6.88
C ALA A 4 0.54 0.49 6.15
N ALA A 5 1.58 -0.01 6.81
CA ALA A 5 2.47 -1.05 6.25
C ALA A 5 1.83 -2.44 6.17
N ALA A 6 0.81 -2.71 6.99
CA ALA A 6 0.08 -3.97 7.02
C ALA A 6 -1.05 -4.06 5.97
N LEU A 7 -1.41 -2.94 5.34
CA LEU A 7 -2.44 -2.87 4.31
C LEU A 7 -2.07 -3.75 3.11
N LYS A 8 -2.99 -4.61 2.65
CA LYS A 8 -2.77 -5.51 1.51
C LYS A 8 -3.51 -5.03 0.27
N ASN A 9 -2.96 -5.30 -0.92
CA ASN A 9 -3.63 -5.03 -2.19
C ASN A 9 -5.02 -5.68 -2.31
N SER A 10 -5.25 -6.80 -1.61
CA SER A 10 -6.54 -7.49 -1.61
C SER A 10 -7.64 -6.64 -0.98
N GLU A 11 -7.33 -5.97 0.14
CA GLU A 11 -8.27 -5.08 0.83
C GLU A 11 -8.55 -3.83 -0.02
N ILE A 12 -7.51 -3.30 -0.68
CA ILE A 12 -7.63 -2.17 -1.61
C ILE A 12 -8.51 -2.55 -2.81
N ALA A 13 -8.29 -3.72 -3.40
CA ALA A 13 -9.04 -4.19 -4.57
C ALA A 13 -10.50 -4.50 -4.24
N GLU A 14 -10.77 -5.05 -3.04
CA GLU A 14 -12.11 -5.36 -2.57
C GLU A 14 -12.93 -4.09 -2.29
N GLU A 15 -12.35 -3.11 -1.59
CA GLU A 15 -13.00 -1.84 -1.28
C GLU A 15 -13.30 -1.03 -2.55
N LEU A 16 -12.40 -1.06 -3.53
CA LEU A 16 -12.55 -0.35 -4.80
C LEU A 16 -13.28 -1.18 -5.87
N ALA A 17 -13.73 -2.39 -5.54
CA ALA A 17 -14.38 -3.34 -6.45
C ALA A 17 -13.64 -3.47 -7.81
N LEU A 18 -12.31 -3.56 -7.76
CA LEU A 18 -11.49 -3.50 -8.97
C LEU A 18 -11.70 -4.75 -9.83
N PRO A 19 -11.97 -4.59 -11.14
CA PRO A 19 -12.03 -5.74 -12.04
C PRO A 19 -10.63 -6.37 -12.19
N PRO A 20 -10.53 -7.66 -12.61
CA PRO A 20 -9.26 -8.39 -12.66
C PRO A 20 -8.14 -7.67 -13.44
N VAL A 21 -8.50 -6.92 -14.47
CA VAL A 21 -7.57 -6.16 -15.32
C VAL A 21 -6.99 -4.92 -14.63
N LYS A 22 -7.60 -4.44 -13.54
CA LYS A 22 -7.19 -3.25 -12.78
C LYS A 22 -6.52 -3.57 -11.43
N ILE A 23 -6.30 -4.85 -11.11
CA ILE A 23 -5.59 -5.27 -9.89
C ILE A 23 -4.14 -4.75 -9.84
N HIS A 24 -3.52 -4.47 -10.98
CA HIS A 24 -2.20 -3.81 -11.00
C HIS A 24 -2.23 -2.46 -10.26
N CYS A 25 -3.36 -1.75 -10.22
CA CYS A 25 -3.51 -0.50 -9.48
C CYS A 25 -3.48 -0.72 -7.97
N SER A 26 -4.04 -1.82 -7.45
CA SER A 26 -3.99 -2.12 -6.02
C SER A 26 -2.62 -2.62 -5.57
N ILE A 27 -1.91 -3.35 -6.43
CA ILE A 27 -0.51 -3.74 -6.19
C ILE A 27 0.38 -2.50 -6.14
N LEU A 28 0.25 -1.61 -7.13
CA LEU A 28 1.02 -0.37 -7.17
C LEU A 28 0.73 0.52 -5.95
N ALA A 29 -0.52 0.57 -5.50
CA ALA A 29 -0.91 1.32 -4.31
C ALA A 29 -0.29 0.74 -3.03
N GLU A 30 -0.28 -0.59 -2.88
CA GLU A 30 0.38 -1.26 -1.75
C GLU A 30 1.87 -0.95 -1.69
N ASP A 31 2.57 -1.07 -2.83
CA ASP A 31 4.00 -0.82 -2.93
C ASP A 31 4.35 0.64 -2.62
N ALA A 32 3.54 1.60 -3.11
CA ALA A 32 3.73 3.01 -2.84
C ALA A 32 3.58 3.35 -1.35
N ILE A 33 2.59 2.75 -0.67
CA ILE A 33 2.37 2.97 0.76
C ILE A 33 3.53 2.39 1.58
N LYS A 34 4.01 1.19 1.26
CA LYS A 34 5.17 0.58 1.92
C LYS A 34 6.42 1.43 1.76
N ALA A 35 6.71 1.86 0.54
CA ALA A 35 7.85 2.73 0.25
C ALA A 35 7.78 4.06 1.02
N ALA A 36 6.60 4.68 1.09
CA ALA A 36 6.40 5.92 1.84
C ALA A 36 6.58 5.73 3.36
N VAL A 37 6.07 4.64 3.92
CA VAL A 37 6.24 4.33 5.36
C VAL A 37 7.72 4.06 5.67
N ASP A 38 8.42 3.33 4.81
CA ASP A 38 9.85 3.06 4.98
C ASP A 38 10.70 4.33 4.89
N ASP A 39 10.42 5.20 3.93
CA ASP A 39 11.09 6.50 3.80
C ASP A 39 10.84 7.39 5.03
N TYR A 40 9.59 7.43 5.52
CA TYR A 40 9.25 8.16 6.73
C TYR A 40 9.99 7.60 7.96
N LYS A 41 10.01 6.28 8.15
CA LYS A 41 10.74 5.62 9.25
C LYS A 41 12.23 5.93 9.17
N LYS A 42 12.84 5.92 7.98
CA LYS A 42 14.26 6.27 7.79
C LYS A 42 14.55 7.73 8.12
N LYS A 43 13.68 8.66 7.71
CA LYS A 43 13.86 10.11 7.97
C LYS A 43 13.64 10.49 9.43
N HIS A 44 12.76 9.79 10.13
CA HIS A 44 12.43 10.03 11.54
C HIS A 44 13.16 9.10 12.53
N ALA A 45 14.19 8.35 12.08
CA ALA A 45 15.03 7.52 12.95
C ALA A 45 16.16 8.31 13.66
N ASN A 46 16.08 9.64 13.70
CA ASN A 46 16.94 10.53 14.50
C ASN A 46 16.22 10.99 15.76
#